data_AF-A0A9X4KSQ6-F1
#
_entry.id   AF-A0A9X4KSQ6-F1
#
_cell.length_a   1.000
_cell.length_b   1.000
_cell.length_c   1.000
_cell.angle_alpha   90.00
_cell.angle_beta   90.00
_cell.angle_gamma   90.00
#
_symmetry.space_group_name_H-M   'P 1'
#
loop_
_entity.id
_entity.type
_entity.pdbx_description
1 polymer ?
#
loop_
_entity_poly.entity_id
_entity_poly.type
_entity_poly.pdbx_seq_one_letter_code
_entity_poly.pdbx_strand_id
1 'polypeptide(L)'
;MPGNKFLLWICIFPMLFGAGLIPTYMLLKELHLLNNIWVLVVSGMVVPFNLILMRNFFWSIPEELEEAMRIDGASDMGILWKMVIPLSKPAIATIGLFYAVAHWNDFFYRLVLSER
;
A
#
# COMPACT_ATOMS: atom_id res chain seq x y z
N MET A 1 17.12 0.84 -11.14
CA MET A 1 16.11 1.24 -12.15
C MET A 1 16.00 2.77 -12.21
N PRO A 2 16.22 3.39 -13.38
CA PRO A 2 15.93 4.81 -13.57
C PRO A 2 14.42 5.07 -13.36
N GLY A 3 14.06 6.15 -12.66
CA GLY A 3 12.66 6.50 -12.35
C GLY A 3 12.14 6.08 -10.98
N ASN A 4 12.87 5.25 -10.22
CA ASN A 4 12.44 4.82 -8.86
C ASN A 4 12.21 6.02 -7.92
N LYS A 5 13.11 7.02 -7.95
CA LYS A 5 12.98 8.25 -7.15
C LYS A 5 11.71 9.03 -7.49
N PHE A 6 11.37 9.12 -8.77
CA PHE A 6 10.18 9.85 -9.23
C PHE A 6 8.88 9.14 -8.81
N LEU A 7 8.81 7.83 -8.98
CA LEU A 7 7.66 7.02 -8.54
C LEU A 7 7.43 7.14 -7.02
N LEU A 8 8.50 7.14 -6.24
CA LEU A 8 8.39 7.34 -4.78
C LEU A 8 7.88 8.72 -4.42
N TRP A 9 8.35 9.75 -5.13
CA TRP A 9 7.85 11.11 -4.91
C TRP A 9 6.35 11.21 -5.20
N ILE A 10 5.83 10.53 -6.22
CA ILE A 10 4.39 10.45 -6.48
C ILE A 10 3.64 9.80 -5.31
N CYS A 11 4.20 8.76 -4.69
CA CYS A 11 3.57 8.13 -3.53
C CYS A 11 3.68 8.98 -2.24
N ILE A 12 4.81 9.67 -2.03
CA ILE A 12 5.09 10.45 -0.82
C ILE A 12 4.36 11.79 -0.83
N PHE A 13 4.20 12.42 -2.00
CA PHE A 13 3.60 13.75 -2.11
C PHE A 13 2.18 13.85 -1.50
N PRO A 14 1.24 12.93 -1.76
CA PRO A 14 -0.08 12.94 -1.12
C PRO A 14 -0.04 12.81 0.40
N MET A 15 0.97 12.13 0.96
CA MET A 15 1.15 12.00 2.41
C MET A 15 1.53 13.33 3.06
N LEU A 16 2.26 14.19 2.35
CA LEU A 16 2.71 15.49 2.87
C LEU A 16 1.67 16.59 2.67
N PHE A 17 0.98 16.59 1.53
CA PHE A 17 0.11 17.70 1.16
C PHE A 17 -1.37 17.42 1.39
N GLY A 18 -1.84 16.19 1.21
CA GLY A 18 -3.24 15.79 1.39
C GLY A 18 -4.24 16.56 0.50
N ALA A 19 -5.14 15.85 -0.20
CA ALA A 19 -6.18 16.54 -1.00
C ALA A 19 -7.24 17.25 -0.13
N GLY A 20 -7.33 16.92 1.16
CA GLY A 20 -8.39 17.42 2.05
C GLY A 20 -9.74 16.72 1.81
N LEU A 21 -10.69 16.95 2.72
CA LEU A 21 -11.97 16.23 2.73
C LEU A 21 -12.86 16.59 1.53
N ILE A 22 -12.99 17.88 1.20
CA ILE A 22 -13.89 18.36 0.15
C ILE A 22 -13.49 17.82 -1.24
N PRO A 23 -12.22 17.97 -1.69
CA PRO A 23 -11.83 17.43 -3.00
C PRO A 23 -11.91 15.91 -3.08
N THR A 24 -11.59 15.22 -1.98
CA THR A 24 -11.72 13.75 -1.91
C THR A 24 -13.18 13.31 -2.04
N TYR A 25 -14.11 14.02 -1.39
CA TYR A 25 -15.54 13.75 -1.51
C TYR A 25 -16.05 13.98 -2.94
N MET A 26 -15.64 15.08 -3.59
CA MET A 26 -16.01 15.36 -4.99
C MET A 26 -15.50 14.27 -5.93
N LEU A 27 -14.27 13.82 -5.76
CA LEU A 27 -13.69 12.72 -6.55
C LEU A 27 -14.48 11.41 -6.35
N LEU A 28 -14.83 11.05 -5.12
CA LEU A 28 -15.64 9.86 -4.84
C LEU A 28 -17.06 9.95 -5.40
N LYS A 29 -17.62 11.17 -5.47
CA LYS A 29 -18.90 11.46 -6.12
C LYS A 29 -18.83 11.24 -7.63
N GLU A 30 -17.80 11.77 -8.29
CA GLU A 30 -17.57 11.60 -9.73
C GLU A 30 -17.30 10.16 -10.12
N LEU A 31 -16.64 9.39 -9.23
CA LEU A 31 -16.44 7.96 -9.40
C LEU A 31 -17.71 7.12 -9.13
N HIS A 32 -18.84 7.76 -8.77
CA HIS A 32 -20.09 7.11 -8.38
C HIS A 32 -19.93 6.06 -7.28
N LEU A 33 -18.92 6.21 -6.42
CA LEU A 33 -18.66 5.26 -5.35
C LEU A 33 -19.51 5.59 -4.13
N LEU A 34 -19.94 6.84 -3.92
CA LEU A 34 -20.73 7.26 -2.75
C LEU A 34 -21.86 6.27 -2.42
N ASN A 35 -22.03 5.96 -1.13
CA ASN A 35 -22.98 4.97 -0.60
C ASN A 35 -22.71 3.50 -1.01
N ASN A 36 -21.49 3.18 -1.46
CA ASN A 36 -21.07 1.81 -1.73
C ASN A 36 -19.95 1.36 -0.78
N ILE A 37 -19.96 0.09 -0.38
CA ILE A 37 -18.89 -0.50 0.43
C ILE A 37 -17.52 -0.40 -0.26
N TRP A 38 -17.51 -0.35 -1.60
CA TRP A 38 -16.30 -0.14 -2.39
C TRP A 38 -15.60 1.20 -2.10
N VAL A 39 -16.31 2.22 -1.59
CA VAL A 39 -15.69 3.49 -1.15
C VAL A 39 -14.66 3.22 -0.06
N LEU A 40 -15.03 2.40 0.93
CA LEU A 40 -14.18 2.11 2.08
C LEU A 40 -12.94 1.33 1.67
N VAL A 41 -13.09 0.44 0.68
CA VAL A 41 -11.96 -0.30 0.11
C VAL A 41 -11.07 0.67 -0.66
N VAL A 42 -11.59 1.34 -1.68
CA VAL A 42 -10.81 2.19 -2.60
C VAL A 42 -10.08 3.32 -1.89
N SER A 43 -10.74 3.99 -0.94
CA SER A 43 -10.12 5.08 -0.18
C SER A 43 -8.99 4.62 0.75
N GLY A 44 -9.04 3.38 1.24
CA GLY A 44 -8.02 2.79 2.10
C GLY A 44 -7.00 1.90 1.40
N MET A 45 -7.10 1.68 0.08
CA MET A 45 -6.30 0.66 -0.62
C MET A 45 -4.80 0.89 -0.57
N VAL A 46 -4.36 2.15 -0.66
CA VAL A 46 -2.93 2.49 -0.71
C VAL A 46 -2.66 3.60 0.28
N VAL A 47 -1.98 3.24 1.37
CA VAL A 47 -1.45 4.20 2.33
C VAL A 47 0.05 4.37 2.07
N PRO A 48 0.53 5.58 1.70
CA PRO A 48 1.93 5.83 1.37
C PRO A 48 2.93 5.35 2.43
N PHE A 49 2.58 5.51 3.71
CA PHE A 49 3.40 5.04 4.82
C PHE A 49 3.64 3.51 4.78
N ASN A 50 2.58 2.73 4.54
CA ASN A 50 2.68 1.27 4.44
C ASN A 50 3.53 0.85 3.24
N LEU A 51 3.47 1.60 2.12
CA LEU A 51 4.29 1.37 0.94
C LEU A 51 5.78 1.60 1.24
N ILE A 52 6.11 2.70 1.93
CA ILE A 52 7.50 2.99 2.35
C ILE A 52 8.02 1.90 3.28
N LEU A 53 7.21 1.45 4.24
CA LEU A 53 7.58 0.38 5.17
C LEU A 53 7.90 -0.91 4.41
N MET A 54 7.02 -1.32 3.49
CA MET A 54 7.24 -2.52 2.67
C MET A 54 8.50 -2.42 1.82
N ARG A 55 8.73 -1.26 1.20
CA ARG A 55 9.92 -1.03 0.39
C ARG A 55 11.22 -1.11 1.21
N ASN A 56 11.23 -0.48 2.38
CA ASN A 56 12.38 -0.54 3.27
C ASN A 56 12.64 -1.98 3.74
N PHE A 57 11.58 -2.76 3.97
CA PHE A 57 11.72 -4.18 4.28
C PHE A 57 12.34 -4.96 3.12
N PHE A 58 11.85 -4.80 1.88
CA PHE A 58 12.46 -5.47 0.73
C PHE A 58 13.93 -5.08 0.53
N TRP A 59 14.29 -3.83 0.77
CA TRP A 59 15.68 -3.38 0.74
C TRP A 59 16.56 -3.91 1.87
N SER A 60 15.97 -4.38 2.97
CA SER A 60 16.72 -5.04 4.03
C SER A 60 17.05 -6.50 3.71
N ILE A 61 16.43 -7.08 2.68
CA ILE A 61 16.72 -8.44 2.23
C ILE A 61 18.10 -8.44 1.53
N PRO A 62 19.06 -9.25 1.99
CA PRO A 62 20.40 -9.33 1.40
C PRO A 62 20.34 -9.74 -0.08
N GLU A 63 21.11 -9.06 -0.94
CA GLU A 63 21.16 -9.32 -2.40
C GLU A 63 21.79 -10.70 -2.70
N GLU A 64 22.67 -11.18 -1.82
CA GLU A 64 23.35 -12.46 -1.94
C GLU A 64 22.38 -13.66 -1.94
N LEU A 65 21.24 -13.53 -1.25
CA LEU A 65 20.17 -14.53 -1.27
C LEU A 65 19.45 -14.58 -2.63
N GLU A 66 19.27 -13.43 -3.26
CA GLU A 66 18.68 -13.35 -4.60
C GLU A 66 19.65 -13.95 -5.63
N GLU A 67 20.94 -13.64 -5.54
CA GLU A 67 21.97 -14.21 -6.42
C GLU A 67 22.07 -15.74 -6.27
N ALA A 68 22.02 -16.26 -5.04
CA ALA A 68 22.03 -17.71 -4.79
C ALA A 68 20.83 -18.40 -5.46
N MET A 69 19.62 -17.83 -5.33
CA MET A 69 18.43 -18.37 -5.99
C MET A 69 18.50 -18.31 -7.52
N ARG A 70 19.15 -17.27 -8.08
CA ARG A 70 19.40 -17.18 -9.53
C ARG A 70 20.39 -18.23 -10.01
N ILE A 71 21.43 -18.52 -9.23
CA ILE A 71 22.38 -19.60 -9.52
C ILE A 71 21.67 -20.97 -9.49
N ASP A 72 20.72 -21.16 -8.57
CA ASP A 72 19.86 -22.35 -8.50
C ASP A 72 18.79 -22.42 -9.64
N GLY A 73 18.81 -21.47 -10.59
CA GLY A 73 17.94 -21.47 -11.76
C GLY A 73 16.53 -20.93 -11.50
N ALA A 74 16.30 -20.23 -10.39
CA ALA A 74 15.01 -19.59 -10.15
C ALA A 74 14.80 -18.38 -11.07
N SER A 75 13.64 -18.31 -11.72
CA SER A 75 13.20 -17.10 -12.43
C SER A 75 12.83 -15.99 -11.45
N ASP A 76 12.83 -14.72 -11.88
CA ASP A 76 12.47 -13.58 -11.01
C ASP A 76 11.09 -13.74 -10.34
N MET A 77 10.13 -14.30 -11.06
CA MET A 77 8.81 -14.62 -10.50
C MET A 77 8.89 -15.76 -9.46
N GLY A 78 9.76 -16.74 -9.70
CA GLY A 78 10.08 -17.78 -8.72
C GLY A 78 10.71 -17.21 -7.44
N ILE A 79 11.64 -16.27 -7.57
CA ILE A 79 12.27 -15.57 -6.44
C ILE A 79 11.23 -14.79 -5.64
N LEU A 80 10.34 -14.07 -6.32
CA LEU A 80 9.25 -13.33 -5.67
C LEU A 80 8.39 -14.24 -4.76
N TRP A 81 7.87 -15.34 -5.32
CA TRP A 81 6.94 -16.22 -4.60
C TRP A 81 7.61 -17.16 -3.59
N LYS A 82 8.83 -17.63 -3.88
CA LYS A 82 9.52 -18.63 -3.05
C LYS A 82 10.42 -18.02 -1.99
N MET A 83 10.89 -16.79 -2.18
CA MET A 83 11.82 -16.12 -1.25
C MET A 83 11.25 -14.81 -0.71
N VAL A 84 10.95 -13.84 -1.58
CA VAL A 84 10.60 -12.48 -1.15
C VAL A 84 9.32 -12.46 -0.31
N ILE A 85 8.24 -13.07 -0.80
CA ILE A 85 6.96 -13.12 -0.07
C ILE A 85 7.08 -13.85 1.28
N PRO A 86 7.67 -15.06 1.35
CA PRO A 86 7.87 -15.76 2.63
C PRO A 86 8.72 -15.00 3.64
N LEU A 87 9.81 -14.36 3.20
CA LEU A 87 10.65 -13.52 4.07
C LEU A 87 9.91 -12.28 4.55
N SER A 88 8.98 -11.77 3.74
CA SER A 88 8.21 -10.56 4.03
C SER A 88 6.95 -10.78 4.86
N LYS A 89 6.68 -12.00 5.34
CA LYS A 89 5.56 -12.30 6.24
C LYS A 89 5.47 -11.35 7.45
N PRO A 90 6.56 -11.00 8.16
CA PRO A 90 6.48 -10.08 9.29
C PRO A 90 6.01 -8.68 8.86
N ALA A 91 6.56 -8.14 7.77
CA ALA A 91 6.15 -6.83 7.25
C ALA A 91 4.70 -6.82 6.77
N ILE A 92 4.27 -7.88 6.07
CA ILE A 92 2.87 -8.05 5.65
C ILE A 92 1.94 -8.09 6.85
N ALA A 93 2.32 -8.80 7.92
CA ALA A 93 1.53 -8.86 9.15
C ALA A 93 1.42 -7.48 9.82
N THR A 94 2.50 -6.72 9.91
CA THR A 94 2.50 -5.35 10.45
C THR A 94 1.59 -4.43 9.63
N ILE A 95 1.71 -4.45 8.31
CA ILE A 95 0.87 -3.64 7.41
C ILE A 95 -0.59 -4.04 7.52
N GLY A 96 -0.89 -5.35 7.57
CA GLY A 96 -2.24 -5.87 7.76
C GLY A 96 -2.86 -5.40 9.07
N LEU A 97 -2.07 -5.40 10.16
CA LEU A 97 -2.51 -4.86 11.45
C LEU A 97 -2.80 -3.36 11.37
N PHE A 98 -1.94 -2.57 10.73
CA PHE A 98 -2.16 -1.13 10.57
C PHE A 98 -3.43 -0.84 9.78
N TYR A 99 -3.69 -1.59 8.70
CA TYR A 99 -4.96 -1.49 7.98
C TYR A 99 -6.15 -1.88 8.85
N ALA A 100 -6.07 -2.97 9.60
CA ALA A 100 -7.16 -3.42 10.47
C ALA A 100 -7.51 -2.36 11.52
N VAL A 101 -6.50 -1.81 12.19
CA VAL A 101 -6.68 -0.75 13.20
C VAL A 101 -7.20 0.54 12.58
N ALA A 102 -6.67 0.95 11.43
CA ALA A 102 -7.13 2.13 10.71
C ALA A 102 -8.61 2.00 10.33
N HIS A 103 -9.00 0.89 9.68
CA HIS A 103 -10.37 0.65 9.30
C HIS A 103 -11.31 0.51 10.49
N TRP A 104 -10.85 -0.07 11.61
CA TRP A 104 -11.65 -0.18 12.84
C TRP A 104 -11.95 1.20 13.43
N ASN A 105 -10.98 2.10 13.40
CA ASN A 105 -11.11 3.45 13.96
C ASN A 105 -11.81 4.45 13.03
N ASP A 106 -12.09 4.06 11.79
CA ASP A 106 -12.59 4.95 10.74
C ASP A 106 -14.10 5.23 10.84
N PHE A 107 -14.57 5.64 12.02
CA PHE A 107 -15.99 5.90 12.27
C PHE A 107 -16.49 7.17 11.56
N PHE A 108 -15.72 8.26 11.63
CA PHE A 108 -16.12 9.57 11.09
C PHE A 108 -16.22 9.57 9.56
N TYR A 109 -15.27 8.95 8.87
CA TYR A 109 -15.26 8.87 7.41
C TYR A 109 -16.38 7.98 6.87
N ARG A 110 -16.68 6.87 7.57
CA ARG A 110 -17.86 6.03 7.28
C ARG A 110 -19.15 6.81 7.43
N LEU A 111 -19.30 7.60 8.51
CA LEU A 111 -20.49 8.41 8.72
C LEU A 111 -20.66 9.41 7.56
N VAL A 112 -19.64 10.22 7.25
CA VAL A 112 -19.70 11.25 6.20
C VAL A 112 -19.96 10.69 4.79
N LEU A 113 -19.50 9.47 4.50
CA LEU A 113 -19.62 8.87 3.16
C LEU A 113 -20.80 7.91 3.00
N SER A 114 -21.45 7.52 4.10
CA SER A 114 -22.60 6.62 4.13
C SER A 114 -23.89 7.26 4.66
N GLU A 115 -23.83 8.45 5.26
CA GLU A 115 -25.03 9.22 5.61
C GLU A 115 -25.71 9.73 4.34
N ARG A 116 -27.03 9.50 4.30
CA ARG A 116 -27.94 9.93 3.24
C ARG A 116 -28.31 11.39 3.37
#